data_AF-A0A924X815-F1
#
_entry.id   AF-A0A924X815-F1
#
_cell.length_a   1.000
_cell.length_b   1.000
_cell.length_c   1.000
_cell.angle_alpha   90.00
_cell.angle_beta   90.00
_cell.angle_gamma   90.00
#
_symmetry.space_group_name_H-M   'P 1'
#
loop_
_entity.id
_entity.type
_entity.pdbx_description
1 polymer ?
#
loop_
_entity_poly.entity_id
_entity_poly.type
_entity_poly.pdbx_seq_one_letter_code
_entity_poly.pdbx_strand_id
1 'polypeptide(L)'
;MKAPSLFAPHPDDVSLKRFADGELPEQERERMTTHLTRCPDCRSTISFMRELRAAAAGLPKLEPPAGLLDRVTAERAAGERFILPADVDSAKPSRLRTSARGSLVFVAFAAASAVIFVRANKQDDAGDSARTAPVALSVDDTIAGPTSFLAGMFTPGVALAQVPPPASLAARAPITRVDGKLLKPGHFRFERRLIDSAGRSRTTSRGVVDIALASYDGRQAWRLVQSWTDSIVELDTIFVESHNLRPIGRVSRVRPYMRYDEIVVRQHFAGDSVLGWMHTDRTFGRPVRRRLPPEFGPYLPSEALAPFFLETVNVAAGWRGTLSVVGWAVVQNDVYFPLALRVVGDERITVPAGTFDCWRIEIASGKASVDFWVRKSDGFGVRTRKRSRAVPGEVEEVVYVRG
;
A
#
# COMPACT_ATOMS: atom_id res chain seq x y z
N MET A 1 -36.65 37.32 -12.68
CA MET A 1 -35.18 37.09 -12.68
C MET A 1 -34.82 36.42 -11.35
N LYS A 2 -34.49 35.12 -11.36
CA LYS A 2 -34.09 34.36 -10.16
C LYS A 2 -32.57 34.41 -10.02
N ALA A 3 -32.08 34.82 -8.86
CA ALA A 3 -30.67 34.83 -8.51
C ALA A 3 -30.15 33.39 -8.33
N PRO A 4 -28.96 33.04 -8.87
CA PRO A 4 -28.29 31.79 -8.55
C PRO A 4 -27.39 31.97 -7.32
N SER A 5 -27.59 31.14 -6.32
CA SER A 5 -26.67 30.87 -5.21
C SER A 5 -26.66 29.37 -4.97
N LEU A 6 -25.56 28.85 -4.39
CA LEU A 6 -25.24 27.45 -4.03
C LEU A 6 -24.50 26.68 -5.15
N PHE A 7 -23.23 26.26 -5.10
CA PHE A 7 -22.15 26.22 -4.10
C PHE A 7 -20.83 26.30 -4.89
N ALA A 8 -19.94 27.24 -4.59
CA ALA A 8 -18.55 27.12 -5.04
C ALA A 8 -17.82 26.13 -4.11
N PRO A 9 -17.08 25.13 -4.62
CA PRO A 9 -16.33 24.22 -3.77
C PRO A 9 -15.32 25.00 -2.91
N HIS A 10 -15.13 24.55 -1.67
CA HIS A 10 -14.10 25.13 -0.79
C HIS A 10 -12.71 24.93 -1.42
N PRO A 11 -11.82 25.94 -1.35
CA PRO A 11 -10.43 25.79 -1.76
C PRO A 11 -9.73 24.71 -0.94
N ASP A 12 -8.76 24.02 -1.55
CA ASP A 12 -7.94 23.04 -0.83
C ASP A 12 -6.99 23.71 0.16
N ASP A 13 -6.51 22.94 1.14
CA ASP A 13 -5.67 23.43 2.25
C ASP A 13 -4.33 24.03 1.78
N VAL A 14 -3.77 23.56 0.65
CA VAL A 14 -2.52 24.08 0.11
C VAL A 14 -2.74 25.50 -0.42
N SER A 15 -3.84 25.72 -1.13
CA SER A 15 -4.24 27.03 -1.62
C SER A 15 -4.54 28.00 -0.47
N LEU A 16 -5.23 27.56 0.59
CA LEU A 16 -5.48 28.37 1.79
C LEU A 16 -4.17 28.75 2.50
N LYS A 17 -3.24 27.81 2.65
CA LYS A 17 -1.92 28.06 3.24
C LYS A 17 -1.13 29.07 2.41
N ARG A 18 -1.03 28.89 1.10
CA ARG A 18 -0.33 29.83 0.20
C ARG A 18 -0.94 31.23 0.26
N PHE A 19 -2.27 31.34 0.37
CA PHE A 19 -2.92 32.63 0.58
C PHE A 19 -2.53 33.25 1.92
N ALA A 20 -2.56 32.46 3.00
CA ALA A 20 -2.17 32.90 4.33
C ALA A 20 -0.70 33.37 4.34
N ASP A 21 0.15 32.73 3.54
CA ASP A 21 1.58 33.02 3.47
C ASP A 21 1.95 34.18 2.53
N GLY A 22 1.03 34.62 1.67
CA GLY A 22 1.29 35.65 0.65
C GLY A 22 1.95 35.12 -0.62
N GLU A 23 1.91 33.80 -0.84
CA GLU A 23 2.61 33.09 -1.92
C GLU A 23 1.71 32.80 -3.13
N LEU A 24 0.43 33.19 -3.10
CA LEU A 24 -0.46 32.98 -4.24
C LEU A 24 -0.22 33.99 -5.38
N PRO A 25 -0.21 33.52 -6.64
CA PRO A 25 -0.27 34.38 -7.83
C PRO A 25 -1.45 35.35 -7.78
N GLU A 26 -1.30 36.53 -8.38
CA GLU A 26 -2.30 37.62 -8.32
C GLU A 26 -3.72 37.16 -8.68
N GLN A 27 -3.84 36.43 -9.79
CA GLN A 27 -5.13 35.94 -10.30
C GLN A 27 -5.80 34.92 -9.35
N GLU A 28 -5.02 34.09 -8.67
CA GLU A 28 -5.55 33.13 -7.69
C GLU A 28 -5.92 33.83 -6.38
N ARG A 29 -5.18 34.89 -6.03
CA ARG A 29 -5.44 35.72 -4.84
C ARG A 29 -6.75 36.48 -4.94
N GLU A 30 -7.09 37.03 -6.10
CA GLU A 30 -8.39 37.70 -6.34
C GLU A 30 -9.57 36.73 -6.18
N ARG A 31 -9.44 35.53 -6.75
CA ARG A 31 -10.45 34.46 -6.60
C ARG A 31 -10.62 34.02 -5.16
N MET A 32 -9.50 33.83 -4.45
CA MET A 32 -9.51 33.49 -3.03
C MET A 32 -10.15 34.59 -2.20
N THR A 33 -9.81 35.86 -2.44
CA THR A 33 -10.41 37.01 -1.75
C THR A 33 -11.92 37.05 -1.96
N THR A 34 -12.38 36.82 -3.20
CA THR A 34 -13.80 36.73 -3.53
C THR A 34 -14.49 35.61 -2.74
N HIS A 35 -13.89 34.41 -2.68
CA HIS A 35 -14.43 33.30 -1.88
C HIS A 35 -14.50 33.66 -0.38
N LEU A 36 -13.45 34.29 0.16
CA LEU A 36 -13.38 34.67 1.56
C LEU A 36 -14.40 35.73 1.97
N THR A 37 -14.99 36.49 1.03
CA THR A 37 -16.12 37.37 1.38
C THR A 37 -17.36 36.56 1.79
N ARG A 38 -17.53 35.35 1.25
CA ARG A 38 -18.74 34.54 1.39
C ARG A 38 -18.60 33.33 2.33
N CYS A 39 -17.37 32.88 2.59
CA CYS A 39 -17.14 31.69 3.41
C CYS A 39 -16.51 32.03 4.79
N PRO A 40 -17.27 31.92 5.90
CA PRO A 40 -16.72 32.13 7.24
C PRO A 40 -15.69 31.07 7.66
N ASP A 41 -15.83 29.83 7.21
CA ASP A 41 -14.93 28.73 7.60
C ASP A 41 -13.53 28.94 7.05
N CYS A 42 -13.41 29.26 5.76
CA CYS A 42 -12.10 29.54 5.15
C CYS A 42 -11.44 30.80 5.76
N ARG A 43 -12.22 31.80 6.20
CA ARG A 43 -11.68 32.95 6.94
C ARG A 43 -11.10 32.51 8.30
N SER A 44 -11.81 31.65 9.03
CA SER A 44 -11.35 31.11 10.31
C SER A 44 -10.05 30.32 10.14
N THR A 45 -9.95 29.47 9.13
CA THR A 45 -8.75 28.68 8.84
C THR A 45 -7.54 29.58 8.53
N ILE A 46 -7.72 30.63 7.73
CA ILE A 46 -6.64 31.58 7.41
C ILE A 46 -6.22 32.39 8.64
N SER A 47 -7.17 32.82 9.49
CA SER A 47 -6.84 33.51 10.75
C SER A 47 -5.94 32.63 11.61
N PHE A 48 -6.35 31.37 11.82
CA PHE A 48 -5.58 30.40 12.58
C PHE A 48 -4.17 30.19 12.00
N MET A 49 -4.03 30.03 10.68
CA MET A 49 -2.71 29.87 10.04
C MET A 49 -1.82 31.11 10.24
N ARG A 50 -2.38 32.32 10.15
CA ARG A 50 -1.65 33.58 10.36
C ARG A 50 -1.23 33.77 11.82
N GLU A 51 -2.11 33.45 12.76
CA GLU A 51 -1.80 33.46 14.20
C GLU A 51 -0.66 32.49 14.52
N LEU A 52 -0.72 31.26 13.98
CA LEU A 52 0.34 30.27 14.14
C LEU A 52 1.67 30.77 13.57
N ARG A 53 1.67 31.40 12.39
CA ARG A 53 2.88 31.99 11.78
C ARG A 53 3.44 33.12 12.64
N ALA A 54 2.58 33.98 13.18
CA ALA A 54 3.01 35.06 14.07
C ALA A 54 3.66 34.50 15.35
N ALA A 55 3.07 33.46 15.94
CA ALA A 55 3.64 32.78 17.10
C ALA A 55 5.00 32.13 16.77
N ALA A 56 5.11 31.49 15.60
CA ALA A 56 6.37 30.88 15.15
C ALA A 56 7.47 31.92 14.87
N ALA A 57 7.11 33.10 14.33
CA ALA A 57 8.05 34.20 14.10
C ALA A 57 8.58 34.81 15.41
N GLY A 58 7.85 34.67 16.51
CA GLY A 58 8.27 35.07 17.85
C GLY A 58 9.24 34.11 18.54
N LEU A 59 9.56 32.96 17.93
CA LEU A 59 10.52 32.03 18.50
C LEU A 59 11.95 32.60 18.43
N PRO A 60 12.80 32.31 19.43
CA PRO A 60 14.20 32.73 19.41
C PRO A 60 14.90 32.27 18.14
N LYS A 61 15.55 33.19 17.42
CA LYS A 61 16.44 32.82 16.31
C LYS A 61 17.71 32.23 16.90
N LEU A 62 17.91 30.94 16.70
CA LEU A 62 19.16 30.27 17.04
C LEU A 62 20.19 30.58 15.94
N GLU A 63 21.34 31.13 16.31
CA GLU A 63 22.45 31.24 15.38
C GLU A 63 23.04 29.84 15.11
N PRO A 64 23.18 29.43 13.85
CA PRO A 64 23.82 28.17 13.53
C PRO A 64 25.32 28.23 13.88
N PRO A 65 25.93 27.12 14.33
CA PRO A 65 27.37 27.06 14.54
C PRO A 65 28.16 27.45 13.29
N ALA A 66 29.28 28.15 13.48
CA ALA A 66 30.16 28.54 12.39
C ALA A 66 30.61 27.31 11.56
N GLY A 67 30.60 27.45 10.23
CA GLY A 67 30.99 26.39 9.29
C GLY A 67 29.97 25.25 9.12
N LEU A 68 28.78 25.34 9.73
CA LEU A 68 27.72 24.33 9.53
C LEU A 68 27.31 24.23 8.05
N LEU A 69 27.14 25.36 7.38
CA LEU A 69 26.76 25.40 5.95
C LEU A 69 27.81 24.75 5.05
N ASP A 70 29.08 25.03 5.29
CA ASP A 70 30.18 24.45 4.51
C ASP A 70 30.23 22.94 4.70
N ARG A 71 30.06 22.47 5.94
CA ARG A 71 30.01 21.04 6.27
C ARG A 71 28.84 20.33 5.59
N VAL A 72 27.62 20.86 5.72
CA VAL A 72 26.42 20.29 5.08
C VAL A 72 26.57 20.29 3.55
N THR A 73 27.20 21.31 2.98
CA THR A 73 27.44 21.38 1.53
C THR A 73 28.45 20.33 1.08
N ALA A 74 29.53 20.15 1.84
CA ALA A 74 30.54 19.11 1.59
C ALA A 74 29.97 17.69 1.72
N GLU A 75 29.19 17.41 2.77
CA GLU A 75 28.49 16.12 2.97
C GLU A 75 27.55 15.83 1.80
N ARG A 76 26.76 16.83 1.36
CA ARG A 76 25.87 16.67 0.19
C ARG A 76 26.62 16.46 -1.11
N ALA A 77 27.77 17.11 -1.31
CA ALA A 77 28.63 16.91 -2.47
C ALA A 77 29.29 15.53 -2.47
N ALA A 78 29.62 14.99 -1.30
CA ALA A 78 30.10 13.62 -1.10
C ALA A 78 29.00 12.55 -1.27
N GLY A 79 27.75 12.96 -1.49
CA GLY A 79 26.63 12.06 -1.67
C GLY A 79 25.98 11.57 -0.37
N GLU A 80 26.41 12.07 0.79
CA GLU A 80 25.80 11.75 2.07
C GLU A 80 24.40 12.37 2.14
N ARG A 81 23.41 11.54 2.49
CA ARG A 81 22.02 11.96 2.67
C ARG A 81 21.52 11.51 4.03
N PHE A 82 21.58 12.42 4.99
CA PHE A 82 20.98 12.22 6.29
C PHE A 82 19.46 12.40 6.20
N ILE A 83 18.72 11.33 6.52
CA ILE A 83 17.28 11.42 6.79
C ILE A 83 17.16 11.81 8.25
N LEU A 84 16.70 13.04 8.54
CA LEU A 84 16.37 13.43 9.91
C LEU A 84 15.30 12.47 10.45
N PRO A 85 15.42 11.98 11.70
CA PRO A 85 14.34 11.24 12.34
C PRO A 85 13.09 12.11 12.27
N ALA A 86 12.04 11.64 11.59
CA ALA A 86 10.73 12.24 11.80
C ALA A 86 10.35 11.85 13.23
N ASP A 87 10.10 12.82 14.11
CA ASP A 87 9.55 12.54 15.43
C ASP A 87 8.28 11.71 15.26
N VAL A 88 8.39 10.42 15.57
CA VAL A 88 7.29 9.45 15.59
C VAL A 88 6.22 9.85 16.61
N ASP A 89 6.54 10.77 17.52
CA ASP A 89 5.69 11.22 18.62
C ASP A 89 4.83 12.47 18.29
N SER A 90 4.96 13.05 17.09
CA SER A 90 4.17 14.25 16.73
C SER A 90 2.72 13.97 16.30
N ALA A 91 2.27 12.71 16.34
CA ALA A 91 0.87 12.36 16.09
C ALA A 91 0.00 12.80 17.29
N LYS A 92 -0.42 14.05 17.31
CA LYS A 92 -1.45 14.51 18.27
C LYS A 92 -2.72 13.68 18.07
N PRO A 93 -3.24 12.97 19.08
CA PRO A 93 -4.52 12.29 18.96
C PRO A 93 -5.63 13.33 18.82
N SER A 94 -6.30 13.37 17.67
CA SER A 94 -7.52 14.16 17.52
C SER A 94 -8.60 13.53 18.40
N ARG A 95 -8.89 14.18 19.54
CA ARG A 95 -10.06 13.84 20.35
C ARG A 95 -11.30 14.23 19.55
N LEU A 96 -11.91 13.28 18.85
CA LEU A 96 -13.24 13.45 18.29
C LEU A 96 -14.21 13.73 19.45
N ARG A 97 -14.66 14.98 19.56
CA ARG A 97 -15.82 15.34 20.38
C ARG A 97 -17.05 14.79 19.66
N THR A 98 -17.59 13.69 20.15
CA THR A 98 -18.90 13.16 19.75
C THR A 98 -19.99 14.11 20.23
N SER A 99 -20.46 15.02 19.37
CA SER A 99 -21.73 15.71 19.58
C SER A 99 -22.87 14.84 19.07
N ALA A 100 -23.47 14.09 19.99
CA ALA A 100 -24.74 13.41 19.78
C ALA A 100 -25.85 14.45 19.56
N ARG A 101 -26.24 14.69 18.31
CA ARG A 101 -27.50 15.32 17.87
C ARG A 101 -27.58 15.27 16.34
N GLY A 102 -28.13 14.17 15.81
CA GLY A 102 -28.26 14.01 14.36
C GLY A 102 -28.93 12.71 13.92
N SER A 103 -29.81 12.13 14.72
CA SER A 103 -30.62 10.97 14.34
C SER A 103 -32.08 11.38 14.39
N LEU A 104 -32.64 11.85 13.27
CA LEU A 104 -34.10 11.92 13.05
C LEU A 104 -34.58 12.24 11.61
N VAL A 105 -33.72 12.26 10.57
CA VAL A 105 -34.18 12.61 9.20
C VAL A 105 -34.19 11.43 8.21
N PHE A 106 -33.64 10.25 8.54
CA PHE A 106 -33.51 9.15 7.57
C PHE A 106 -34.72 8.20 7.43
N VAL A 107 -35.78 8.34 8.22
CA VAL A 107 -36.93 7.42 8.17
C VAL A 107 -37.96 7.79 7.08
N ALA A 108 -37.91 8.99 6.51
CA ALA A 108 -38.89 9.42 5.50
C ALA A 108 -38.55 9.00 4.05
N PHE A 109 -37.31 8.62 3.74
CA PHE A 109 -36.89 8.31 2.36
C PHE A 109 -37.08 6.84 1.95
N ALA A 110 -37.29 5.92 2.91
CA ALA A 110 -37.42 4.49 2.62
C ALA A 110 -38.85 4.08 2.15
N ALA A 111 -39.86 4.90 2.42
CA ALA A 111 -41.26 4.55 2.10
C ALA A 111 -41.70 4.94 0.67
N ALA A 112 -41.03 5.90 0.02
CA ALA A 112 -41.40 6.35 -1.32
C ALA A 112 -40.86 5.44 -2.45
N SER A 113 -39.78 4.69 -2.20
CA SER A 113 -39.11 3.84 -3.20
C SER A 113 -39.85 2.51 -3.46
N ALA A 114 -40.65 2.04 -2.51
CA ALA A 114 -41.33 0.75 -2.58
C ALA A 114 -42.58 0.76 -3.48
N VAL A 115 -43.18 1.92 -3.73
CA VAL A 115 -44.43 2.04 -4.52
C VAL A 115 -44.16 2.09 -6.03
N ILE A 116 -42.96 2.49 -6.45
CA ILE A 116 -42.62 2.63 -7.88
C ILE A 116 -42.23 1.27 -8.51
N PHE A 117 -41.68 0.33 -7.73
CA PHE A 117 -41.15 -0.94 -8.26
C PHE A 117 -42.22 -2.01 -8.55
N VAL A 118 -43.43 -1.89 -8.00
CA VAL A 118 -44.49 -2.90 -8.16
C VAL A 118 -45.36 -2.68 -9.41
N ARG A 119 -45.29 -1.49 -10.05
CA ARG A 119 -46.10 -1.19 -11.25
C ARG A 119 -45.41 -1.41 -12.60
N ALA A 120 -44.10 -1.61 -12.64
CA ALA A 120 -43.35 -1.67 -13.90
C ALA A 120 -43.13 -3.09 -14.48
N ASN A 121 -43.52 -4.16 -13.77
CA ASN A 121 -43.18 -5.55 -14.15
C ASN A 121 -44.35 -6.35 -14.78
N LYS A 122 -45.25 -5.68 -15.49
CA LYS A 122 -46.30 -6.34 -16.27
C LYS A 122 -46.37 -5.71 -17.67
N GLN A 123 -45.49 -6.14 -18.58
CA GLN A 123 -45.77 -6.31 -20.02
C GLN A 123 -44.52 -6.70 -20.83
N ASP A 124 -44.62 -7.92 -21.38
CA ASP A 124 -44.26 -8.41 -22.72
C ASP A 124 -42.81 -8.55 -23.22
N ASP A 125 -42.66 -9.71 -23.88
CA ASP A 125 -41.51 -10.34 -24.52
C ASP A 125 -40.91 -9.60 -25.74
N ALA A 126 -39.70 -10.06 -26.07
CA ALA A 126 -38.98 -10.02 -27.36
C ALA A 126 -37.95 -8.91 -27.57
N GLY A 127 -36.72 -9.33 -27.92
CA GLY A 127 -35.80 -8.54 -28.73
C GLY A 127 -34.40 -8.31 -28.13
N ASP A 128 -33.43 -8.99 -28.73
CA ASP A 128 -31.98 -8.82 -28.58
C ASP A 128 -31.50 -7.35 -28.66
N SER A 129 -30.72 -6.92 -27.67
CA SER A 129 -29.64 -5.91 -27.80
C SER A 129 -28.97 -5.62 -26.47
N ALA A 130 -27.65 -5.88 -26.43
CA ALA A 130 -26.73 -5.48 -25.38
C ALA A 130 -26.78 -3.97 -25.08
N ARG A 131 -27.10 -3.60 -23.83
CA ARG A 131 -26.72 -2.30 -23.22
C ARG A 131 -26.42 -2.46 -21.73
N THR A 132 -25.18 -2.09 -21.39
CA THR A 132 -24.62 -1.86 -20.06
C THR A 132 -25.49 -0.94 -19.20
N ALA A 133 -25.91 -1.43 -18.02
CA ALA A 133 -26.45 -0.61 -16.95
C ALA A 133 -25.32 -0.25 -15.94
N PRO A 134 -25.23 1.01 -15.46
CA PRO A 134 -24.24 1.39 -14.47
C PRO A 134 -24.69 0.91 -13.08
N VAL A 135 -23.84 0.11 -12.43
CA VAL A 135 -24.01 -0.24 -11.01
C VAL A 135 -23.69 1.00 -10.19
N ALA A 136 -24.69 1.49 -9.44
CA ALA A 136 -24.51 2.55 -8.45
C ALA A 136 -23.68 2.00 -7.26
N LEU A 137 -22.46 2.50 -7.11
CA LEU A 137 -21.58 2.19 -5.97
C LEU A 137 -21.91 3.12 -4.79
N SER A 138 -22.09 2.53 -3.62
CA SER A 138 -22.31 3.22 -2.34
C SER A 138 -21.06 3.92 -1.84
N VAL A 139 -21.26 5.07 -1.20
CA VAL A 139 -20.25 6.09 -0.84
C VAL A 139 -19.35 5.72 0.35
N ASP A 140 -19.42 4.48 0.88
CA ASP A 140 -18.51 4.01 1.95
C ASP A 140 -17.26 3.27 1.44
N ASP A 141 -17.17 2.96 0.13
CA ASP A 141 -16.01 2.29 -0.48
C ASP A 141 -14.88 3.23 -0.92
N THR A 142 -15.04 4.56 -0.76
CA THR A 142 -14.17 5.54 -1.44
C THR A 142 -12.90 5.93 -0.66
N ILE A 143 -12.66 5.36 0.52
CA ILE A 143 -11.39 5.53 1.27
C ILE A 143 -10.51 4.25 1.18
N ALA A 144 -10.96 3.23 0.45
CA ALA A 144 -10.11 2.15 -0.06
C ALA A 144 -9.58 2.54 -1.45
N GLY A 145 -8.61 3.46 -1.49
CA GLY A 145 -7.95 3.82 -2.74
C GLY A 145 -7.30 2.58 -3.42
N PRO A 146 -7.11 2.59 -4.76
CA PRO A 146 -6.42 1.55 -5.54
C PRO A 146 -4.95 1.25 -5.15
N THR A 147 -4.46 1.82 -4.06
CA THR A 147 -3.15 1.54 -3.44
C THR A 147 -3.04 0.15 -2.81
N SER A 148 -4.12 -0.63 -2.76
CA SER A 148 -4.17 -1.93 -2.07
C SER A 148 -3.74 -3.14 -2.93
N PHE A 149 -3.31 -2.92 -4.18
CA PHE A 149 -3.04 -4.00 -5.14
C PHE A 149 -1.78 -4.83 -4.83
N LEU A 150 -0.73 -4.22 -4.27
CA LEU A 150 0.55 -4.88 -3.98
C LEU A 150 0.69 -5.48 -2.57
N ALA A 151 -0.30 -5.27 -1.69
CA ALA A 151 -0.19 -5.59 -0.27
C ALA A 151 -1.09 -6.76 0.17
N GLY A 152 -1.51 -7.64 -0.75
CA GLY A 152 -2.62 -8.56 -0.49
C GLY A 152 -2.48 -10.01 -0.97
N MET A 153 -1.43 -10.39 -1.70
CA MET A 153 -1.39 -11.71 -2.37
C MET A 153 -0.81 -12.79 -1.45
N PHE A 154 0.35 -12.50 -0.86
CA PHE A 154 1.05 -13.38 0.07
C PHE A 154 1.07 -12.82 1.49
N THR A 155 0.78 -11.53 1.64
CA THR A 155 0.68 -10.88 2.94
C THR A 155 -0.76 -10.44 3.21
N PRO A 156 -1.16 -10.39 4.49
CA PRO A 156 -2.45 -9.82 4.84
C PRO A 156 -2.55 -8.37 4.33
N GLY A 157 -3.67 -8.07 3.66
CA GLY A 157 -4.07 -6.72 3.23
C GLY A 157 -3.91 -5.68 4.33
N VAL A 158 -2.76 -5.03 4.37
CA VAL A 158 -2.39 -3.97 5.33
C VAL A 158 -2.87 -2.61 4.85
N ALA A 159 -4.05 -2.58 4.23
CA ALA A 159 -4.79 -1.35 4.05
C ALA A 159 -4.87 -0.67 5.42
N LEU A 160 -4.08 0.41 5.58
CA LEU A 160 -4.01 1.26 6.76
C LEU A 160 -3.36 0.64 8.01
N ALA A 161 -2.15 0.09 7.92
CA ALA A 161 -1.26 0.10 9.10
C ALA A 161 -0.75 1.54 9.37
N GLN A 162 -1.68 2.46 9.68
CA GLN A 162 -1.37 3.78 10.26
C GLN A 162 -1.01 3.67 11.76
N VAL A 163 -0.89 2.45 12.26
CA VAL A 163 -0.58 2.16 13.65
C VAL A 163 0.84 1.59 13.66
N PRO A 164 1.78 2.20 14.42
CA PRO A 164 3.06 1.58 14.70
C PRO A 164 2.84 0.12 15.08
N PRO A 165 3.65 -0.81 14.57
CA PRO A 165 3.46 -2.22 14.89
C PRO A 165 3.41 -2.38 16.41
N PRO A 166 2.46 -3.17 16.95
CA PRO A 166 2.41 -3.40 18.38
C PRO A 166 3.78 -3.89 18.84
N ALA A 167 4.29 -3.32 19.94
CA ALA A 167 5.64 -3.61 20.46
C ALA A 167 5.95 -5.12 20.60
N SER A 168 4.90 -5.95 20.76
CA SER A 168 4.99 -7.40 20.79
C SER A 168 5.54 -8.06 19.51
N LEU A 169 5.44 -7.41 18.34
CA LEU A 169 6.03 -7.92 17.09
C LEU A 169 7.54 -7.66 17.03
N ALA A 170 7.99 -6.49 17.52
CA ALA A 170 9.41 -6.17 17.61
C ALA A 170 10.15 -7.08 18.61
N ALA A 171 9.44 -7.65 19.59
CA ALA A 171 10.01 -8.57 20.57
C ALA A 171 10.29 -10.00 20.04
N ARG A 172 9.90 -10.33 18.80
CA ARG A 172 10.09 -11.67 18.23
C ARG A 172 11.41 -11.74 17.44
N ALA A 173 12.08 -12.90 17.49
CA ALA A 173 13.39 -13.09 16.87
C ALA A 173 13.31 -12.97 15.33
N PRO A 174 14.09 -12.05 14.72
CA PRO A 174 14.15 -11.89 13.28
C PRO A 174 14.78 -13.12 12.61
N ILE A 175 14.44 -13.33 11.34
CA ILE A 175 15.09 -14.34 10.51
C ILE A 175 16.51 -13.87 10.21
N THR A 176 17.51 -14.52 10.82
CA THR A 176 18.92 -14.10 10.72
C THR A 176 19.77 -14.93 9.76
N ARG A 177 19.30 -16.12 9.36
CA ARG A 177 20.03 -17.04 8.48
C ARG A 177 19.28 -17.21 7.17
N VAL A 178 19.65 -16.39 6.18
CA VAL A 178 19.15 -16.40 4.81
C VAL A 178 20.31 -16.80 3.90
N ASP A 179 20.19 -17.92 3.19
CA ASP A 179 21.15 -18.34 2.17
C ASP A 179 20.58 -18.14 0.77
N GLY A 180 20.88 -16.98 0.18
CA GLY A 180 20.41 -16.61 -1.15
C GLY A 180 20.91 -17.52 -2.26
N LYS A 181 21.96 -18.33 -2.01
CA LYS A 181 22.51 -19.26 -3.01
C LYS A 181 21.59 -20.46 -3.26
N LEU A 182 20.64 -20.72 -2.36
CA LEU A 182 19.64 -21.77 -2.53
C LEU A 182 18.56 -21.39 -3.54
N LEU A 183 18.39 -20.10 -3.83
CA LEU A 183 17.45 -19.63 -4.84
C LEU A 183 17.87 -20.09 -6.23
N LYS A 184 16.89 -20.50 -7.05
CA LYS A 184 17.14 -21.05 -8.39
C LYS A 184 16.52 -20.16 -9.47
N PRO A 185 17.19 -19.99 -10.63
CA PRO A 185 16.54 -19.38 -11.79
C PRO A 185 15.33 -20.20 -12.23
N GLY A 186 14.31 -19.55 -12.76
CA GLY A 186 13.12 -20.22 -13.24
C GLY A 186 12.02 -19.28 -13.70
N HIS A 187 11.03 -19.85 -14.36
CA HIS A 187 9.77 -19.22 -14.74
C HIS A 187 8.66 -19.89 -13.93
N PHE A 188 7.82 -19.13 -13.23
CA PHE A 188 6.83 -19.67 -12.31
C PHE A 188 5.47 -19.03 -12.57
N ARG A 189 4.42 -19.84 -12.75
CA ARG A 189 3.05 -19.33 -12.96
C ARG A 189 2.15 -19.57 -11.76
N PHE A 190 1.35 -18.58 -11.47
CA PHE A 190 0.38 -18.58 -10.38
C PHE A 190 -1.01 -18.17 -10.89
N GLU A 191 -2.04 -18.67 -10.20
CA GLU A 191 -3.42 -18.26 -10.41
C GLU A 191 -3.97 -17.68 -9.11
N ARG A 192 -4.67 -16.55 -9.22
CA ARG A 192 -5.49 -16.02 -8.14
C ARG A 192 -6.92 -16.49 -8.32
N ARG A 193 -7.51 -16.98 -7.23
CA ARG A 193 -8.85 -17.57 -7.21
C ARG A 193 -9.67 -16.93 -6.11
N LEU A 194 -10.92 -16.64 -6.44
CA LEU A 194 -11.96 -16.28 -5.49
C LEU A 194 -12.83 -17.51 -5.25
N ILE A 195 -12.97 -17.89 -3.99
CA ILE A 195 -13.88 -18.96 -3.56
C ILE A 195 -15.02 -18.30 -2.83
N ASP A 196 -16.22 -18.40 -3.38
CA ASP A 196 -17.42 -17.82 -2.78
C ASP A 196 -17.91 -18.62 -1.55
N SER A 197 -18.93 -18.12 -0.86
CA SER A 197 -19.52 -18.79 0.30
C SER A 197 -20.16 -20.15 0.00
N ALA A 198 -20.46 -20.44 -1.27
CA ALA A 198 -20.94 -21.74 -1.74
C ALA A 198 -19.79 -22.70 -2.11
N GLY A 199 -18.53 -22.28 -1.95
CA GLY A 199 -17.35 -23.07 -2.27
C GLY A 199 -16.98 -23.10 -3.75
N ARG A 200 -17.63 -22.28 -4.59
CA ARG A 200 -17.32 -22.20 -6.03
C ARG A 200 -16.08 -21.36 -6.22
N SER A 201 -15.09 -21.94 -6.90
CA SER A 201 -13.82 -21.27 -7.22
C SER A 201 -13.85 -20.66 -8.62
N ARG A 202 -13.45 -19.38 -8.73
CA ARG A 202 -13.25 -18.68 -10.01
C ARG A 202 -11.86 -18.06 -10.05
N THR A 203 -11.10 -18.33 -11.11
CA THR A 203 -9.83 -17.62 -11.36
C THR A 203 -10.11 -16.16 -11.70
N THR A 204 -9.53 -15.23 -10.94
CA THR A 204 -9.69 -13.79 -11.12
C THR A 204 -8.51 -13.17 -11.88
N SER A 205 -7.30 -13.68 -11.67
CA SER A 205 -6.10 -13.19 -12.35
C SER A 205 -5.04 -14.28 -12.48
N ARG A 206 -4.08 -14.06 -13.40
CA ARG A 206 -2.90 -14.92 -13.57
C ARG A 206 -1.64 -14.12 -13.40
N GLY A 207 -0.65 -14.74 -12.76
CA GLY A 207 0.62 -14.13 -12.43
C GLY A 207 1.78 -14.97 -12.94
N VAL A 208 2.87 -14.31 -13.28
CA VAL A 208 4.15 -14.92 -13.64
C VAL A 208 5.23 -14.30 -12.78
N VAL A 209 6.19 -15.11 -12.33
CA VAL A 209 7.45 -14.65 -11.76
C VAL A 209 8.61 -15.28 -12.50
N ASP A 210 9.48 -14.45 -13.05
CA ASP A 210 10.76 -14.85 -13.65
C ASP A 210 11.90 -14.55 -12.69
N ILE A 211 12.75 -15.54 -12.41
CA ILE A 211 13.94 -15.41 -11.58
C ILE A 211 15.17 -15.68 -12.42
N ALA A 212 16.13 -14.76 -12.40
CA ALA A 212 17.41 -14.93 -13.07
C ALA A 212 18.55 -14.30 -12.26
N LEU A 213 19.75 -14.85 -12.42
CA LEU A 213 20.97 -14.15 -12.00
C LEU A 213 21.17 -12.91 -12.87
N ALA A 214 21.61 -11.83 -12.25
CA ALA A 214 21.88 -10.56 -12.89
C ALA A 214 23.04 -9.84 -12.18
N SER A 215 23.43 -8.70 -12.74
CA SER A 215 24.25 -7.71 -12.07
C SER A 215 23.43 -6.43 -11.89
N TYR A 216 23.53 -5.81 -10.72
CA TYR A 216 22.91 -4.52 -10.41
C TYR A 216 23.91 -3.66 -9.66
N ASP A 217 24.24 -2.48 -10.20
CA ASP A 217 25.29 -1.59 -9.70
C ASP A 217 26.62 -2.30 -9.41
N GLY A 218 27.03 -3.20 -10.31
CA GLY A 218 28.28 -3.97 -10.19
C GLY A 218 28.23 -5.12 -9.18
N ARG A 219 27.08 -5.40 -8.58
CA ARG A 219 26.89 -6.45 -7.56
C ARG A 219 26.15 -7.63 -8.18
N GLN A 220 26.55 -8.86 -7.85
CA GLN A 220 25.80 -10.05 -8.23
C GLN A 220 24.46 -10.06 -7.49
N ALA A 221 23.37 -10.16 -8.25
CA ALA A 221 22.03 -10.06 -7.74
C ALA A 221 21.10 -11.11 -8.35
N TRP A 222 20.07 -11.48 -7.62
CA TRP A 222 18.88 -12.08 -8.19
C TRP A 222 17.97 -10.98 -8.71
N ARG A 223 17.56 -11.10 -9.97
CA ARG A 223 16.48 -10.31 -10.56
C ARG A 223 15.21 -11.15 -10.56
N LEU A 224 14.18 -10.65 -9.90
CA LEU A 224 12.84 -11.22 -9.99
C LEU A 224 11.93 -10.25 -10.72
N VAL A 225 11.20 -10.73 -11.73
CA VAL A 225 10.21 -9.95 -12.47
C VAL A 225 8.86 -10.62 -12.27
N GLN A 226 7.97 -9.97 -11.55
CA GLN A 226 6.60 -10.41 -11.36
C GLN A 226 5.69 -9.62 -12.29
N SER A 227 4.79 -10.30 -13.00
CA SER A 227 3.69 -9.67 -13.72
C SER A 227 2.36 -10.32 -13.38
N TRP A 228 1.33 -9.50 -13.19
CA TRP A 228 -0.06 -9.94 -13.06
C TRP A 228 -0.91 -9.27 -14.11
N THR A 229 -1.80 -10.06 -14.71
CA THR A 229 -2.74 -9.57 -15.71
C THR A 229 -4.16 -9.82 -15.24
N ASP A 230 -4.87 -8.74 -14.90
CA ASP A 230 -6.33 -8.70 -14.81
C ASP A 230 -6.87 -7.45 -15.56
N SER A 231 -7.85 -6.75 -14.98
CA SER A 231 -8.21 -5.38 -15.37
C SER A 231 -7.06 -4.36 -15.24
N ILE A 232 -6.07 -4.68 -14.42
CA ILE A 232 -4.86 -3.91 -14.14
C ILE A 232 -3.66 -4.81 -14.46
N VAL A 233 -2.68 -4.22 -15.13
CA VAL A 233 -1.36 -4.80 -15.35
C VAL A 233 -0.45 -4.29 -14.26
N GLU A 234 0.03 -5.22 -13.46
CA GLU A 234 1.03 -4.96 -12.41
C GLU A 234 2.34 -5.61 -12.83
N LEU A 235 3.42 -4.84 -12.88
CA LEU A 235 4.76 -5.31 -13.18
C LEU A 235 5.70 -4.84 -12.06
N ASP A 236 6.32 -5.77 -11.36
CA ASP A 236 7.26 -5.48 -10.29
C ASP A 236 8.59 -6.18 -10.56
N THR A 237 9.67 -5.40 -10.69
CA THR A 237 11.03 -5.90 -10.87
C THR A 237 11.83 -5.59 -9.62
N ILE A 238 12.36 -6.62 -8.96
CA ILE A 238 13.20 -6.48 -7.78
C ILE A 238 14.60 -7.04 -8.01
N PHE A 239 15.57 -6.41 -7.37
CA PHE A 239 16.95 -6.85 -7.31
C PHE A 239 17.35 -7.06 -5.85
N VAL A 240 17.80 -8.26 -5.53
CA VAL A 240 18.29 -8.64 -4.21
C VAL A 240 19.68 -9.26 -4.31
N GLU A 241 20.51 -9.10 -3.28
CA GLU A 241 21.85 -9.69 -3.25
C GLU A 241 21.80 -11.22 -3.38
N SER A 242 22.69 -11.79 -4.20
CA SER A 242 22.66 -13.22 -4.52
C SER A 242 22.90 -14.14 -3.32
N HIS A 243 23.55 -13.66 -2.25
CA HIS A 243 24.00 -14.50 -1.15
C HIS A 243 23.15 -14.38 0.13
N ASN A 244 22.43 -13.27 0.34
CA ASN A 244 21.66 -13.03 1.57
C ASN A 244 20.25 -12.42 1.29
N LEU A 245 19.89 -12.26 0.02
CA LEU A 245 18.63 -11.65 -0.44
C LEU A 245 18.35 -10.22 0.10
N ARG A 246 19.37 -9.49 0.55
CA ARG A 246 19.19 -8.09 0.96
C ARG A 246 18.74 -7.25 -0.24
N PRO A 247 17.70 -6.41 -0.11
CA PRO A 247 17.20 -5.62 -1.22
C PRO A 247 18.25 -4.61 -1.69
N ILE A 248 18.34 -4.42 -3.00
CA ILE A 248 19.24 -3.46 -3.67
C ILE A 248 18.43 -2.46 -4.49
N GLY A 249 17.42 -2.93 -5.23
CA GLY A 249 16.59 -2.08 -6.07
C GLY A 249 15.21 -2.66 -6.34
N ARG A 250 14.25 -1.79 -6.65
CA ARG A 250 12.88 -2.17 -7.04
C ARG A 250 12.32 -1.17 -8.06
N VAL A 251 11.59 -1.69 -9.04
CA VAL A 251 10.81 -0.89 -9.98
C VAL A 251 9.43 -1.51 -10.09
N SER A 252 8.41 -0.82 -9.58
CA SER A 252 7.01 -1.23 -9.71
C SER A 252 6.30 -0.33 -10.70
N ARG A 253 5.47 -0.93 -11.55
CA ARG A 253 4.67 -0.26 -12.58
C ARG A 253 3.25 -0.82 -12.54
N VAL A 254 2.25 0.05 -12.47
CA VAL A 254 0.83 -0.34 -12.42
C VAL A 254 0.03 0.45 -13.44
N ARG A 255 -0.81 -0.24 -14.23
CA ARG A 255 -1.60 0.33 -15.33
C ARG A 255 -2.98 -0.34 -15.49
N PRO A 256 -4.11 0.39 -15.52
CA PRO A 256 -4.25 1.79 -15.12
C PRO A 256 -4.10 1.94 -13.59
N TYR A 257 -3.88 3.16 -13.12
CA TYR A 257 -3.80 3.45 -11.68
C TYR A 257 -4.66 4.65 -11.29
N MET A 258 -5.81 4.38 -10.68
CA MET A 258 -6.82 5.40 -10.36
C MET A 258 -7.21 6.22 -11.60
N ARG A 259 -7.00 7.54 -11.55
CA ARG A 259 -7.21 8.51 -12.63
C ARG A 259 -6.00 8.71 -13.56
N TYR A 260 -4.93 7.95 -13.33
CA TYR A 260 -3.68 8.01 -14.09
C TYR A 260 -3.57 6.77 -14.99
N ASP A 261 -2.99 6.93 -16.18
CA ASP A 261 -2.78 5.81 -17.09
C ASP A 261 -1.71 4.85 -16.56
N GLU A 262 -0.78 5.38 -15.77
CA GLU A 262 0.32 4.66 -15.20
C GLU A 262 0.86 5.35 -13.93
N ILE A 263 1.27 4.51 -12.97
CA ILE A 263 2.18 4.89 -11.90
C ILE A 263 3.43 4.02 -11.99
N VAL A 264 4.60 4.63 -11.76
CA VAL A 264 5.86 3.93 -11.67
C VAL A 264 6.63 4.41 -10.44
N VAL A 265 7.00 3.46 -9.59
CA VAL A 265 7.78 3.66 -8.37
C VAL A 265 9.15 3.03 -8.57
N ARG A 266 10.21 3.83 -8.49
CA ARG A 266 11.60 3.36 -8.50
C ARG A 266 12.18 3.53 -7.11
N GLN A 267 12.78 2.48 -6.58
CA GLN A 267 13.40 2.46 -5.26
C GLN A 267 14.81 1.86 -5.36
N HIS A 268 15.72 2.40 -4.56
CA HIS A 268 17.07 1.94 -4.31
C HIS A 268 17.24 1.78 -2.80
N PHE A 269 17.85 0.66 -2.40
CA PHE A 269 18.02 0.30 -1.00
C PHE A 269 19.49 0.43 -0.63
N ALA A 270 19.76 1.32 0.32
CA ALA A 270 21.11 1.63 0.78
C ALA A 270 21.15 1.55 2.31
N GLY A 271 21.78 0.51 2.84
CA GLY A 271 21.88 0.30 4.28
C GLY A 271 20.50 0.12 4.93
N ASP A 272 20.18 0.99 5.88
CA ASP A 272 18.91 1.04 6.61
C ASP A 272 17.92 2.02 5.95
N SER A 273 18.02 2.28 4.64
CA SER A 273 17.21 3.30 3.98
C SER A 273 16.73 2.85 2.60
N VAL A 274 15.53 3.33 2.24
CA VAL A 274 14.98 3.26 0.90
C VAL A 274 14.84 4.67 0.32
N LEU A 275 15.47 4.86 -0.83
CA LEU A 275 15.50 6.11 -1.60
C LEU A 275 14.84 5.87 -2.94
N GLY A 276 14.21 6.88 -3.53
CA GLY A 276 13.54 6.66 -4.81
C GLY A 276 12.66 7.79 -5.27
N TRP A 277 11.83 7.46 -6.25
CA TRP A 277 10.88 8.39 -6.85
C TRP A 277 9.65 7.65 -7.38
N MET A 278 8.48 8.19 -7.08
CA MET A 278 7.22 7.84 -7.74
C MET A 278 6.92 8.87 -8.82
N HIS A 279 6.55 8.44 -10.01
CA HIS A 279 6.01 9.30 -11.07
C HIS A 279 4.72 8.72 -11.64
N THR A 280 3.87 9.61 -12.12
CA THR A 280 2.71 9.28 -12.94
C THR A 280 2.87 9.89 -14.34
N ASP A 281 2.11 9.39 -15.30
CA ASP A 281 1.92 9.97 -16.64
C ASP A 281 1.69 11.50 -16.68
N ARG A 282 0.94 12.06 -15.71
CA ARG A 282 0.60 13.50 -15.64
C ARG A 282 1.61 14.38 -14.89
N THR A 283 2.91 14.12 -15.08
CA THR A 283 4.05 14.88 -14.48
C THR A 283 4.08 15.00 -12.95
N PHE A 284 3.13 14.42 -12.22
CA PHE A 284 3.15 14.36 -10.77
C PHE A 284 4.23 13.39 -10.29
N GLY A 285 5.06 13.86 -9.35
CA GLY A 285 6.14 13.06 -8.78
C GLY A 285 6.29 13.27 -7.29
N ARG A 286 6.70 12.22 -6.57
CA ARG A 286 7.04 12.30 -5.14
C ARG A 286 8.36 11.58 -4.88
N PRO A 287 9.31 12.20 -4.16
CA PRO A 287 10.50 11.49 -3.69
C PRO A 287 10.11 10.45 -2.64
N VAL A 288 10.80 9.30 -2.69
CA VAL A 288 10.81 8.30 -1.62
C VAL A 288 12.11 8.48 -0.84
N ARG A 289 12.01 8.72 0.47
CA ARG A 289 13.14 8.76 1.40
C ARG A 289 12.65 8.29 2.75
N ARG A 290 12.93 7.03 3.08
CA ARG A 290 12.47 6.41 4.32
C ARG A 290 13.59 5.61 4.95
N ARG A 291 13.60 5.60 6.28
CA ARG A 291 14.42 4.70 7.09
C ARG A 291 13.72 3.35 7.25
N LEU A 292 14.50 2.30 7.27
CA LEU A 292 14.18 0.90 7.45
C LEU A 292 14.92 0.42 8.71
N PRO A 293 14.34 0.57 9.91
CA PRO A 293 15.03 0.25 11.14
C PRO A 293 15.45 -1.23 11.22
N PRO A 294 16.72 -1.53 11.57
CA PRO A 294 17.26 -2.89 11.50
C PRO A 294 16.49 -3.92 12.34
N GLU A 295 15.82 -3.50 13.41
CA GLU A 295 15.00 -4.35 14.29
C GLU A 295 13.75 -4.94 13.60
N PHE A 296 13.31 -4.36 12.47
CA PHE A 296 12.21 -4.90 11.66
C PHE A 296 12.69 -5.68 10.44
N GLY A 297 14.01 -5.82 10.27
CA GLY A 297 14.61 -6.67 9.24
C GLY A 297 14.45 -8.17 9.54
N PRO A 298 14.67 -9.04 8.55
CA PRO A 298 15.02 -8.72 7.16
C PRO A 298 13.83 -8.12 6.38
N TYR A 299 14.15 -7.38 5.32
CA TYR A 299 13.16 -6.70 4.48
C TYR A 299 12.99 -7.39 3.12
N LEU A 300 11.77 -7.78 2.79
CA LEU A 300 11.40 -8.19 1.44
C LEU A 300 11.01 -6.95 0.64
N PRO A 301 11.68 -6.66 -0.49
CA PRO A 301 11.37 -5.46 -1.27
C PRO A 301 9.99 -5.53 -1.92
N SER A 302 9.46 -6.74 -2.13
CA SER A 302 8.15 -6.99 -2.76
C SER A 302 7.62 -8.36 -2.37
N GLU A 303 6.31 -8.55 -2.48
CA GLU A 303 5.65 -9.86 -2.40
C GLU A 303 6.11 -10.83 -3.50
N ALA A 304 6.69 -10.34 -4.61
CA ALA A 304 7.29 -11.16 -5.66
C ALA A 304 8.32 -12.18 -5.13
N LEU A 305 9.00 -11.85 -4.03
CA LEU A 305 9.99 -12.73 -3.40
C LEU A 305 9.36 -13.72 -2.40
N ALA A 306 8.13 -13.49 -1.94
CA ALA A 306 7.52 -14.26 -0.86
C ALA A 306 7.41 -15.78 -1.14
N PRO A 307 7.06 -16.25 -2.35
CA PRO A 307 7.04 -17.69 -2.67
C PRO A 307 8.40 -18.36 -2.51
N PHE A 308 9.49 -17.61 -2.65
CA PHE A 308 10.84 -18.16 -2.77
C PHE A 308 11.71 -17.88 -1.54
N PHE A 309 11.33 -16.89 -0.73
CA PHE A 309 12.12 -16.49 0.43
C PHE A 309 12.34 -17.65 1.41
N LEU A 310 11.30 -18.47 1.63
CA LEU A 310 11.40 -19.59 2.56
C LEU A 310 12.21 -20.77 2.02
N GLU A 311 12.61 -20.77 0.74
CA GLU A 311 13.61 -21.72 0.21
C GLU A 311 15.02 -21.45 0.76
N THR A 312 15.24 -20.23 1.24
CA THR A 312 16.56 -19.78 1.71
C THR A 312 16.73 -19.88 3.23
N VAL A 313 15.75 -20.47 3.91
CA VAL A 313 15.75 -20.67 5.36
C VAL A 313 15.37 -22.13 5.69
N ASN A 314 15.89 -22.66 6.79
CA ASN A 314 15.55 -24.02 7.22
C ASN A 314 14.21 -24.04 7.97
N VAL A 315 13.10 -24.22 7.25
CA VAL A 315 11.76 -24.35 7.83
C VAL A 315 11.53 -25.78 8.32
N ALA A 316 11.16 -25.92 9.60
CA ALA A 316 10.85 -27.20 10.23
C ALA A 316 9.64 -27.08 11.17
N ALA A 317 9.18 -28.21 11.72
CA ALA A 317 8.12 -28.22 12.72
C ALA A 317 8.45 -27.27 13.89
N GLY A 318 7.47 -26.46 14.29
CA GLY A 318 7.63 -25.47 15.37
C GLY A 318 8.44 -24.23 15.00
N TRP A 319 8.92 -24.11 13.76
CA TRP A 319 9.67 -22.94 13.29
C TRP A 319 8.86 -21.64 13.41
N ARG A 320 9.56 -20.55 13.76
CA ARG A 320 9.02 -19.19 13.88
C ARG A 320 10.05 -18.20 13.35
N GLY A 321 9.57 -17.10 12.79
CA GLY A 321 10.43 -15.99 12.38
C GLY A 321 9.66 -14.70 12.18
N THR A 322 10.37 -13.58 12.19
CA THR A 322 9.83 -12.29 11.75
C THR A 322 10.64 -11.74 10.57
N LEU A 323 9.94 -10.99 9.73
CA LEU A 323 10.49 -10.21 8.62
C LEU A 323 9.53 -9.05 8.35
N SER A 324 9.92 -8.11 7.49
CA SER A 324 9.02 -7.07 7.01
C SER A 324 8.92 -7.06 5.48
N VAL A 325 7.77 -6.67 4.96
CA VAL A 325 7.59 -6.37 3.52
C VAL A 325 7.59 -4.87 3.32
N VAL A 326 8.34 -4.39 2.32
CA VAL A 326 8.45 -2.96 2.01
C VAL A 326 7.31 -2.54 1.08
N GLY A 327 6.61 -1.48 1.48
CA GLY A 327 5.57 -0.82 0.67
C GLY A 327 6.17 0.03 -0.46
N TRP A 328 5.36 0.92 -1.04
CA TRP A 328 5.89 1.88 -2.02
C TRP A 328 6.69 3.01 -1.37
N ALA A 329 6.56 3.20 -0.05
CA ALA A 329 7.30 4.17 0.74
C ALA A 329 7.04 5.64 0.33
N VAL A 330 6.01 5.88 -0.50
CA VAL A 330 5.62 7.20 -0.99
C VAL A 330 4.92 8.00 0.10
N VAL A 331 4.05 7.36 0.88
CA VAL A 331 3.37 7.97 2.03
C VAL A 331 4.00 7.51 3.33
N GLN A 332 3.83 8.28 4.41
CA GLN A 332 4.49 8.02 5.69
C GLN A 332 4.12 6.66 6.32
N ASN A 333 2.90 6.18 6.07
CA ASN A 333 2.37 4.95 6.68
C ASN A 333 2.43 3.73 5.75
N ASP A 334 3.21 3.81 4.67
CA ASP A 334 3.36 2.74 3.66
C ASP A 334 4.84 2.45 3.42
N VAL A 335 5.63 2.38 4.49
CA VAL A 335 7.08 2.14 4.37
C VAL A 335 7.37 0.65 4.43
N TYR A 336 7.00 0.00 5.52
CA TYR A 336 7.19 -1.43 5.71
C TYR A 336 6.12 -2.00 6.64
N PHE A 337 5.90 -3.30 6.51
CA PHE A 337 4.88 -4.04 7.23
C PHE A 337 5.50 -5.26 7.89
N PRO A 338 5.64 -5.27 9.23
CA PRO A 338 6.20 -6.42 9.92
C PRO A 338 5.22 -7.58 9.92
N LEU A 339 5.78 -8.76 9.66
CA LEU A 339 5.11 -10.03 9.58
C LEU A 339 5.72 -10.97 10.62
N ALA A 340 4.85 -11.69 11.33
CA ALA A 340 5.27 -12.84 12.10
C ALA A 340 4.82 -14.12 11.41
N LEU A 341 5.76 -15.04 11.25
CA LEU A 341 5.56 -16.32 10.62
C LEU A 341 5.70 -17.42 11.67
N ARG A 342 4.83 -18.42 11.61
CA ARG A 342 4.97 -19.64 12.41
C ARG A 342 4.45 -20.85 11.66
N VAL A 343 5.15 -21.97 11.76
CA VAL A 343 4.62 -23.26 11.33
C VAL A 343 3.50 -23.66 12.31
N VAL A 344 2.31 -23.91 11.76
CA VAL A 344 1.09 -24.24 12.50
C VAL A 344 0.54 -25.62 12.15
N GLY A 345 1.07 -26.26 11.12
CA GLY A 345 0.63 -27.58 10.70
C GLY A 345 1.54 -28.21 9.65
N ASP A 346 1.26 -29.48 9.43
CA ASP A 346 1.84 -30.34 8.41
C ASP A 346 0.69 -30.88 7.57
N GLU A 347 0.69 -30.58 6.28
CA GLU A 347 -0.44 -30.87 5.41
C GLU A 347 0.04 -31.32 4.02
N ARG A 348 -0.63 -32.32 3.47
CA ARG A 348 -0.48 -32.70 2.07
C ARG A 348 -1.54 -31.97 1.24
N ILE A 349 -1.11 -31.08 0.35
CA ILE A 349 -2.03 -30.24 -0.44
C ILE A 349 -1.89 -30.49 -1.93
N THR A 350 -3.01 -30.38 -2.64
CA THR A 350 -3.07 -30.45 -4.10
C THR A 350 -3.36 -29.07 -4.68
N VAL A 351 -2.49 -28.62 -5.58
CA VAL A 351 -2.63 -27.41 -6.40
C VAL A 351 -2.54 -27.84 -7.88
N PRO A 352 -2.82 -26.97 -8.87
CA PRO A 352 -2.75 -27.38 -10.27
C PRO A 352 -1.39 -27.91 -10.71
N ALA A 353 -0.30 -27.49 -10.04
CA ALA A 353 1.05 -27.99 -10.31
C ALA A 353 1.33 -29.42 -9.80
N GLY A 354 0.46 -29.98 -8.95
CA GLY A 354 0.66 -31.29 -8.36
C GLY A 354 0.28 -31.36 -6.88
N THR A 355 0.65 -32.47 -6.25
CA THR A 355 0.43 -32.70 -4.82
C THR A 355 1.74 -32.66 -4.08
N PHE A 356 1.79 -31.93 -2.97
CA PHE A 356 3.01 -31.64 -2.22
C PHE A 356 2.79 -31.87 -0.72
N ASP A 357 3.80 -32.40 -0.05
CA ASP A 357 3.89 -32.35 1.41
C ASP A 357 4.39 -30.96 1.82
N CYS A 358 3.61 -30.27 2.64
CA CYS A 358 3.82 -28.88 2.97
C CYS A 358 3.83 -28.63 4.48
N TRP A 359 4.59 -27.62 4.89
CA TRP A 359 4.33 -26.93 6.14
C TRP A 359 3.22 -25.90 5.90
N ARG A 360 2.18 -25.89 6.75
CA ARG A 360 1.25 -24.75 6.82
C ARG A 360 1.84 -23.72 7.76
N ILE A 361 2.07 -22.52 7.24
CA ILE A 361 2.61 -21.37 7.94
C ILE A 361 1.50 -20.34 8.09
N GLU A 362 1.28 -19.87 9.31
CA GLU A 362 0.47 -18.68 9.52
C GLU A 362 1.37 -17.45 9.42
N ILE A 363 1.00 -16.51 8.55
CA ILE A 363 1.60 -15.19 8.43
C ILE A 363 0.65 -14.18 9.08
N ALA A 364 1.08 -13.57 10.18
CA ALA A 364 0.30 -12.61 10.94
C ALA A 364 0.87 -11.19 10.84
N SER A 365 -0.01 -10.21 10.62
CA SER A 365 0.30 -8.78 10.73
C SER A 365 -0.85 -8.05 11.41
N GLY A 366 -0.60 -7.50 12.61
CA GLY A 366 -1.64 -6.91 13.44
C GLY A 366 -2.80 -7.89 13.71
N LYS A 367 -4.02 -7.50 13.30
CA LYS A 367 -5.24 -8.33 13.42
C LYS A 367 -5.52 -9.21 12.19
N ALA A 368 -4.64 -9.20 11.20
CA ALA A 368 -4.80 -9.94 9.97
C ALA A 368 -3.91 -11.17 9.96
N SER A 369 -4.40 -12.28 9.41
CA SER A 369 -3.61 -13.48 9.16
C SER A 369 -3.89 -14.06 7.78
N VAL A 370 -2.89 -14.74 7.23
CA VAL A 370 -2.93 -15.49 5.97
C VAL A 370 -2.31 -16.85 6.23
N ASP A 371 -2.94 -17.91 5.71
CA ASP A 371 -2.31 -19.23 5.67
C ASP A 371 -1.45 -19.34 4.41
N PHE A 372 -0.23 -19.84 4.58
CA PHE A 372 0.76 -20.00 3.52
C PHE A 372 1.33 -21.42 3.56
N TRP A 373 1.29 -22.14 2.44
CA TRP A 373 1.82 -23.50 2.37
C TRP A 373 3.14 -23.50 1.61
N VAL A 374 4.18 -23.98 2.29
CA VAL A 374 5.51 -24.16 1.71
C VAL A 374 5.86 -25.64 1.60
N ARG A 375 6.38 -26.06 0.46
CA ARG A 375 6.79 -27.44 0.21
C ARG A 375 7.95 -27.80 1.13
N LYS A 376 7.91 -28.98 1.76
CA LYS A 376 8.96 -29.40 2.71
C LYS A 376 10.31 -29.69 2.05
N SER A 377 10.31 -30.09 0.79
CA SER A 377 11.53 -30.52 0.09
C SER A 377 12.48 -29.36 -0.20
N ASP A 378 11.96 -28.16 -0.39
CA ASP A 378 12.74 -27.01 -0.85
C ASP A 378 12.31 -25.67 -0.24
N GLY A 379 11.19 -25.58 0.49
CA GLY A 379 10.69 -24.33 1.06
C GLY A 379 9.86 -23.46 0.10
N PHE A 380 9.58 -23.94 -1.12
CA PHE A 380 8.85 -23.18 -2.12
C PHE A 380 7.36 -23.03 -1.76
N GLY A 381 6.87 -21.79 -1.78
CA GLY A 381 5.48 -21.42 -1.54
C GLY A 381 4.56 -21.81 -2.69
N VAL A 382 3.66 -22.76 -2.43
CA VAL A 382 2.76 -23.32 -3.45
C VAL A 382 1.33 -22.78 -3.36
N ARG A 383 0.92 -22.24 -2.20
CA ARG A 383 -0.43 -21.75 -1.96
C ARG A 383 -0.49 -20.68 -0.88
N THR A 384 -1.33 -19.67 -1.07
CA THR A 384 -1.83 -18.80 0.01
C THR A 384 -3.34 -18.86 0.12
N ARG A 385 -3.86 -18.61 1.32
CA ARG A 385 -5.29 -18.52 1.56
C ARG A 385 -5.59 -17.42 2.57
N LYS A 386 -6.48 -16.52 2.20
CA LYS A 386 -6.91 -15.37 3.01
C LYS A 386 -8.42 -15.28 2.99
N ARG A 387 -9.03 -15.06 4.16
CA ARG A 387 -10.47 -14.78 4.24
C ARG A 387 -10.75 -13.34 3.86
N SER A 388 -11.76 -13.12 3.02
CA SER A 388 -12.22 -11.77 2.68
C SER A 388 -12.76 -11.08 3.92
N ARG A 389 -12.42 -9.81 4.09
CA ARG A 389 -12.99 -8.96 5.15
C ARG A 389 -14.28 -8.29 4.69
N ALA A 390 -14.42 -8.05 3.39
CA ALA A 390 -15.57 -7.37 2.81
C ALA A 390 -16.78 -8.29 2.70
N VAL A 391 -16.54 -9.56 2.34
CA VAL A 391 -17.61 -10.54 2.10
C VAL A 391 -17.42 -11.74 3.04
N PRO A 392 -18.27 -11.88 4.08
CA PRO A 392 -18.20 -13.03 4.98
C PRO A 392 -18.30 -14.36 4.22
N GLY A 393 -17.37 -15.27 4.50
CA GLY A 393 -17.33 -16.61 3.89
C GLY A 393 -16.57 -16.69 2.57
N GLU A 394 -16.28 -15.56 1.93
CA GLU A 394 -15.45 -15.52 0.72
C GLU A 394 -13.96 -15.68 1.07
N VAL A 395 -13.22 -16.37 0.21
CA VAL A 395 -11.79 -16.64 0.37
C VAL A 395 -11.06 -16.26 -0.91
N GLU A 396 -9.98 -15.52 -0.75
CA GLU A 396 -8.99 -15.28 -1.80
C GLU A 396 -7.82 -16.25 -1.63
N GLU A 397 -7.40 -16.84 -2.74
CA GLU A 397 -6.32 -17.84 -2.78
C GLU A 397 -5.39 -17.57 -3.96
N VAL A 398 -4.09 -17.77 -3.75
CA VAL A 398 -3.11 -17.83 -4.83
C VAL A 398 -2.54 -19.24 -4.86
N VAL A 399 -2.50 -19.87 -6.03
CA VAL A 399 -1.97 -21.22 -6.23
C VAL A 399 -0.90 -21.28 -7.30
N TYR A 400 0.10 -22.10 -7.06
CA TYR A 400 1.09 -22.47 -8.06
C TYR A 400 0.49 -23.40 -9.12
N VAL A 401 0.66 -23.04 -10.39
CA VAL A 401 0.05 -23.74 -11.52
C VAL A 401 1.05 -24.62 -12.24
N ARG A 402 2.14 -24.03 -12.74
CA ARG A 402 3.32 -24.73 -13.29
C ARG A 402 4.33 -23.71 -13.77
N GLY A 403 5.61 -24.01 -13.60
CA GLY A 403 6.73 -23.32 -14.25
C GLY A 403 7.03 -23.89 -15.63
#